data_AF-A0A171AEK6-F1
#
_entry.id   AF-A0A171AEK6-F1
#
_cell.length_a   1.000
_cell.length_b   1.000
_cell.length_c   1.000
_cell.angle_alpha   90.00
_cell.angle_beta   90.00
_cell.angle_gamma   90.00
#
_symmetry.space_group_name_H-M   'P 1'
#
loop_
_entity.id
_entity.type
_entity.pdbx_description
1 polymer ?
#
loop_
_entity_poly.entity_id
_entity_poly.type
_entity_poly.pdbx_seq_one_letter_code
_entity_poly.pdbx_strand_id
1 'polypeptide(L)'
;MNKSITFDSKFIVITLKFGSFAGNYNSTYKIHIDMVKHLVFWKLKEEAAGNDKATNAKLVKEKLEALNGQIEGLIKLEVGIDFTGNPADHDIALYSELTSKEALNGYQENPLHKAVQSFVREVVNARACVDYEI
;
A
#
# COMPACT_ATOMS: atom_id res chain seq x y z
N MET A 1 -22.93 4.65 31.20
CA MET A 1 -22.62 5.05 29.81
C MET A 1 -22.65 3.79 28.97
N ASN A 2 -23.52 3.72 27.97
CA ASN A 2 -23.64 2.53 27.12
C ASN A 2 -23.03 2.84 25.75
N LYS A 3 -22.15 1.97 25.25
CA LYS A 3 -21.52 2.08 23.94
C LYS A 3 -22.04 0.97 23.03
N SER A 4 -22.37 1.29 21.78
CA SER A 4 -22.53 0.32 20.70
C SER A 4 -21.54 0.61 19.58
N ILE A 5 -20.98 -0.44 18.99
CA ILE A 5 -20.07 -0.36 17.84
C ILE A 5 -20.72 -1.17 16.71
N THR A 6 -20.82 -0.56 15.53
CA THR A 6 -21.23 -1.26 14.31
C THR A 6 -20.19 -1.03 13.22
N PHE A 7 -19.89 -2.08 12.47
CA PHE A 7 -18.92 -2.06 11.38
C PHE A 7 -19.66 -1.92 10.05
N ASP A 8 -19.28 -0.94 9.26
CA ASP A 8 -19.64 -0.75 7.86
C ASP A 8 -18.37 -0.91 7.00
N SER A 9 -18.54 -1.24 5.72
CA SER A 9 -17.43 -1.37 4.76
C SER A 9 -16.52 -0.13 4.65
N LYS A 10 -17.03 1.06 4.98
CA LYS A 10 -16.29 2.33 4.92
C LYS A 10 -16.17 3.04 6.26
N PHE A 11 -16.89 2.57 7.28
CA PHE A 11 -16.97 3.26 8.56
C PHE A 11 -17.02 2.34 9.77
N ILE A 12 -16.33 2.72 10.84
CA ILE A 12 -16.71 2.27 12.18
C ILE A 12 -17.65 3.32 12.76
N VAL A 13 -18.86 2.89 13.11
CA VAL A 13 -19.84 3.75 13.78
C VAL A 13 -19.82 3.45 15.26
N ILE A 14 -19.50 4.45 16.06
CA ILE A 14 -19.50 4.38 17.53
C ILE A 14 -20.62 5.28 18.04
N THR A 15 -21.58 4.68 18.73
CA THR A 15 -22.66 5.41 19.40
C THR A 15 -22.45 5.36 20.90
N LEU A 16 -22.36 6.53 21.54
CA LEU A 16 -22.25 6.71 22.97
C LEU A 16 -23.58 7.22 23.52
N LYS A 17 -24.17 6.48 24.46
CA LYS A 17 -25.39 6.86 25.18
C LYS A 17 -25.04 7.31 26.60
N PHE A 18 -25.40 8.55 26.91
CA PHE A 18 -25.26 9.16 28.22
C PHE A 18 -26.65 9.35 28.84
N GLY A 19 -26.83 8.89 30.07
CA GLY A 19 -28.01 9.20 30.88
C GLY A 19 -27.65 10.24 31.93
N SER A 20 -28.49 11.27 32.08
CA SER A 20 -28.36 12.27 33.14
C SER A 20 -29.74 12.61 33.73
N PHE A 21 -29.75 13.35 34.83
CA PHE A 21 -30.98 13.86 35.46
C PHE A 21 -31.82 14.75 34.51
N ALA A 22 -31.19 15.35 33.48
CA ALA A 22 -31.84 16.20 32.49
C ALA A 22 -32.33 15.45 31.23
N GLY A 23 -32.11 14.14 31.13
CA GLY A 23 -32.51 13.32 29.99
C GLY A 23 -31.38 12.47 29.40
N ASN A 24 -31.69 11.80 28.29
CA ASN A 24 -30.78 10.90 27.56
C ASN A 24 -30.19 11.60 26.32
N TYR A 25 -28.87 11.51 26.15
CA TYR A 25 -28.14 12.08 25.03
C TYR A 25 -27.37 10.99 24.28
N ASN A 26 -27.37 11.08 22.95
CA ASN A 26 -26.59 10.18 22.09
C ASN A 26 -25.61 10.99 21.25
N SER A 27 -24.35 10.53 21.19
CA SER A 27 -23.35 11.03 20.25
C SER A 27 -22.91 9.89 19.34
N THR A 28 -22.84 10.17 18.04
CA THR A 28 -22.42 9.18 17.02
C THR A 28 -21.15 9.67 16.34
N TYR A 29 -20.12 8.84 16.34
CA TYR A 29 -18.86 9.07 15.64
C TYR A 29 -18.76 8.11 14.46
N LYS A 30 -18.41 8.63 13.28
CA LYS A 30 -18.08 7.83 12.11
C LYS A 30 -16.58 7.95 11.87
N ILE A 31 -15.88 6.84 11.97
CA ILE A 31 -14.45 6.77 11.64
C ILE A 31 -14.37 6.22 10.23
N HIS A 32 -13.88 7.00 9.28
CA HIS A 32 -13.61 6.54 7.93
C HIS A 32 -12.50 5.50 7.94
N ILE A 33 -12.71 4.39 7.24
CA ILE A 33 -11.67 3.42 6.90
C ILE A 33 -11.51 3.50 5.40
N ASP A 34 -10.69 4.45 4.95
CA ASP A 34 -10.46 4.66 3.53
C ASP A 34 -9.31 3.73 3.10
N MET A 35 -9.59 2.88 2.12
CA MET A 35 -8.56 2.03 1.50
C MET A 35 -7.54 2.89 0.78
N VAL A 36 -6.30 2.43 0.70
CA VAL A 36 -5.21 3.16 0.03
C VAL A 36 -4.74 2.40 -1.20
N LYS A 37 -4.59 3.13 -2.31
CA LYS A 37 -3.79 2.68 -3.45
C LYS A 37 -2.41 3.30 -3.38
N HIS A 38 -1.39 2.45 -3.50
CA HIS A 38 0.01 2.83 -3.53
C HIS A 38 0.58 2.48 -4.91
N LEU A 39 0.95 3.52 -5.67
CA LEU A 39 1.46 3.37 -7.03
C LEU A 39 2.91 3.84 -7.06
N VAL A 40 3.80 3.00 -7.57
CA VAL A 40 5.21 3.34 -7.73
C VAL A 40 5.65 3.03 -9.15
N PHE A 41 6.32 3.98 -9.78
CA PHE A 41 6.94 3.80 -11.07
C PHE A 41 8.45 3.91 -10.89
N TRP A 42 9.19 2.98 -11.49
CA TRP A 42 10.64 2.99 -11.43
C TRP A 42 11.28 2.98 -12.81
N LYS A 43 12.28 3.85 -12.95
CA LYS A 43 13.29 3.78 -13.99
C LYS A 43 14.44 2.95 -13.46
N LEU A 44 14.86 1.92 -14.17
CA LEU A 44 15.96 1.05 -13.78
C LEU A 44 17.27 1.51 -14.42
N LYS A 45 18.38 1.17 -13.76
CA LYS A 45 19.72 1.29 -14.34
C LYS A 45 19.86 0.30 -15.49
N GLU A 46 20.70 0.62 -16.49
CA GLU A 46 20.97 -0.30 -17.61
C GLU A 46 21.63 -1.60 -17.12
N GLU A 47 22.53 -1.48 -16.13
CA GLU A 47 23.19 -2.60 -15.46
C GLU A 47 23.26 -2.32 -13.95
N ALA A 48 22.93 -3.32 -13.12
CA ALA A 48 23.01 -3.27 -11.66
C ALA A 48 22.91 -4.68 -11.07
N ALA A 49 23.38 -4.88 -9.84
CA ALA A 49 23.34 -6.19 -9.16
C ALA A 49 23.90 -7.37 -10.00
N GLY A 50 24.84 -7.08 -10.92
CA GLY A 50 25.43 -8.07 -11.83
C GLY A 50 24.53 -8.50 -13.00
N ASN A 51 23.37 -7.85 -13.20
CA ASN A 51 22.41 -8.18 -14.26
C ASN A 51 22.12 -6.98 -15.17
N ASP A 52 21.61 -7.28 -16.36
CA ASP A 52 20.99 -6.29 -17.23
C ASP A 52 19.64 -5.78 -16.68
N LYS A 53 19.17 -4.67 -17.24
CA LYS A 53 17.89 -4.05 -16.87
C LYS A 53 16.71 -5.04 -16.94
N ALA A 54 16.62 -5.82 -18.01
CA ALA A 54 15.48 -6.71 -18.26
C ALA A 54 15.39 -7.85 -17.23
N THR A 55 16.53 -8.40 -16.84
CA THR A 55 16.64 -9.40 -15.79
C THR A 55 16.32 -8.80 -14.43
N ASN A 56 16.85 -7.61 -14.13
CA ASN A 56 16.51 -6.88 -12.90
C ASN A 56 15.01 -6.56 -12.80
N ALA A 57 14.35 -6.16 -13.89
CA ALA A 57 12.91 -5.93 -13.90
C ALA A 57 12.11 -7.18 -13.51
N LYS A 58 12.48 -8.35 -14.05
CA LYS A 58 11.85 -9.64 -13.71
C LYS A 58 12.09 -10.02 -12.25
N LEU A 59 13.32 -9.84 -11.76
CA LEU A 59 13.66 -10.11 -10.36
C LEU A 59 12.90 -9.19 -9.39
N VAL A 60 12.74 -7.91 -9.73
CA VAL A 60 11.93 -6.97 -8.94
C VAL A 60 10.48 -7.44 -8.89
N LYS A 61 9.89 -7.80 -10.04
CA LYS A 61 8.53 -8.34 -10.11
C LYS A 61 8.36 -9.59 -9.25
N GLU A 62 9.23 -10.59 -9.42
CA GLU A 62 9.17 -11.84 -8.66
C GLU A 62 9.23 -11.61 -7.14
N LYS A 63 10.20 -10.80 -6.69
CA LYS A 63 10.41 -10.52 -5.27
C LYS A 63 9.25 -9.75 -4.63
N LEU A 64 8.70 -8.77 -5.34
CA LEU A 64 7.59 -7.96 -4.84
C LEU A 64 6.28 -8.76 -4.83
N GLU A 65 5.97 -9.50 -5.89
CA GLU A 65 4.73 -10.29 -5.97
C GLU A 65 4.71 -11.46 -5.00
N ALA A 66 5.87 -11.97 -4.58
CA ALA A 66 5.99 -12.94 -3.50
C ALA A 66 5.51 -12.41 -2.13
N LEU A 67 5.32 -11.10 -1.97
CA LEU A 67 4.78 -10.49 -0.74
C LEU A 67 3.25 -10.63 -0.63
N ASN A 68 2.56 -11.01 -1.71
CA ASN A 68 1.12 -11.21 -1.67
C ASN A 68 0.75 -12.28 -0.62
N GLY A 69 -0.17 -11.93 0.27
CA GLY A 69 -0.60 -12.80 1.37
C GLY A 69 0.39 -12.95 2.53
N GLN A 70 1.54 -12.25 2.50
CA GLN A 70 2.57 -12.31 3.56
C GLN A 70 2.50 -11.14 4.54
N ILE A 71 1.79 -10.05 4.21
CA ILE A 71 1.79 -8.80 4.97
C ILE A 71 0.36 -8.45 5.35
N GLU A 72 0.12 -8.22 6.64
CA GLU A 72 -1.18 -7.80 7.16
C GLU A 72 -1.61 -6.46 6.53
N GLY A 73 -2.85 -6.39 6.06
CA GLY A 73 -3.42 -5.20 5.44
C GLY A 73 -3.03 -4.98 3.97
N LEU A 74 -2.14 -5.78 3.39
CA LEU A 74 -1.88 -5.81 1.95
C LEU A 74 -2.95 -6.67 1.25
N ILE A 75 -3.81 -6.02 0.46
CA ILE A 75 -4.93 -6.68 -0.24
C ILE A 75 -4.47 -7.22 -1.59
N LYS A 76 -3.71 -6.40 -2.33
CA LYS A 76 -3.21 -6.71 -3.67
C LYS A 76 -1.85 -6.08 -3.88
N LEU A 77 -0.97 -6.79 -4.58
CA LEU A 77 0.26 -6.25 -5.15
C LEU A 77 0.48 -6.88 -6.52
N GLU A 78 0.66 -6.05 -7.54
CA GLU A 78 1.08 -6.47 -8.87
C GLU A 78 2.18 -5.57 -9.40
N VAL A 79 3.08 -6.15 -10.20
CA VAL A 79 4.15 -5.43 -10.88
C VAL A 79 4.02 -5.61 -12.38
N GLY A 80 3.83 -4.50 -13.09
CA GLY A 80 3.89 -4.42 -14.54
C GLY A 80 5.31 -4.08 -15.00
N ILE A 81 5.75 -4.71 -16.09
CA ILE A 81 6.98 -4.34 -16.81
C ILE A 81 6.53 -3.67 -18.11
N ASP A 82 7.08 -2.51 -18.42
CA ASP A 82 6.76 -1.81 -19.66
C ASP A 82 7.15 -2.65 -20.88
N PHE A 83 6.25 -2.68 -21.87
CA PHE A 83 6.46 -3.37 -23.14
C PHE A 83 6.66 -2.39 -24.30
N THR A 84 6.44 -1.10 -24.08
CA THR A 84 6.48 -0.09 -25.14
C THR A 84 7.92 0.25 -25.55
N GLY A 85 8.87 0.18 -24.60
CA GLY A 85 10.28 0.48 -24.84
C GLY A 85 10.55 1.97 -25.09
N ASN A 86 9.59 2.84 -24.77
CA ASN A 86 9.75 4.28 -24.94
C ASN A 86 10.74 4.83 -23.90
N PRO A 87 11.84 5.48 -24.33
CA PRO A 87 12.84 6.03 -23.40
C PRO A 87 12.31 7.08 -22.44
N ALA A 88 11.14 7.67 -22.67
CA ALA A 88 10.52 8.62 -21.75
C ALA A 88 9.77 7.92 -20.58
N ASP A 89 9.35 6.68 -20.77
CA ASP A 89 8.49 5.97 -19.83
C ASP A 89 9.31 5.30 -18.71
N HIS A 90 8.61 4.81 -17.68
CA HIS A 90 9.24 4.03 -16.61
C HIS A 90 9.26 2.55 -17.00
N ASP A 91 10.33 1.84 -16.60
CA ASP A 91 10.54 0.45 -17.00
C ASP A 91 9.61 -0.52 -16.24
N ILE A 92 9.23 -0.17 -15.01
CA ILE A 92 8.33 -0.97 -14.18
C ILE A 92 7.33 -0.11 -13.40
N ALA A 93 6.16 -0.66 -13.14
CA ALA A 93 5.10 -0.09 -12.31
C ALA A 93 4.67 -1.09 -11.23
N LEU A 94 4.66 -0.67 -9.97
CA LEU A 94 4.03 -1.38 -8.86
C LEU A 94 2.67 -0.74 -8.56
N TYR A 95 1.66 -1.58 -8.45
CA TYR A 95 0.33 -1.23 -7.97
C TYR A 95 0.02 -2.09 -6.76
N SER A 96 -0.31 -1.44 -5.64
CA SER A 96 -0.82 -2.14 -4.46
C SER A 96 -2.05 -1.48 -3.86
N GLU A 97 -2.89 -2.32 -3.25
CA GLU A 97 -4.07 -1.93 -2.51
C GLU A 97 -3.91 -2.35 -1.06
N LEU A 98 -4.21 -1.43 -0.14
CA LEU A 98 -4.10 -1.64 1.30
C LEU A 98 -5.37 -1.22 2.02
N THR A 99 -5.62 -1.83 3.18
CA THR A 99 -6.84 -1.62 3.96
C THR A 99 -6.94 -0.23 4.58
N SER A 100 -5.82 0.46 4.82
CA SER A 100 -5.77 1.84 5.34
C SER A 100 -4.39 2.48 5.19
N LYS A 101 -4.26 3.76 5.58
CA LYS A 101 -2.96 4.45 5.71
C LYS A 101 -2.04 3.78 6.72
N GLU A 102 -2.58 3.28 7.83
CA GLU A 102 -1.82 2.54 8.83
C GLU A 102 -1.29 1.23 8.26
N ALA A 103 -2.09 0.54 7.45
CA ALA A 103 -1.64 -0.66 6.73
C ALA A 103 -0.51 -0.33 5.74
N LEU A 104 -0.57 0.81 5.03
CA LEU A 104 0.54 1.27 4.18
C LEU A 104 1.82 1.49 4.98
N ASN A 105 1.75 2.16 6.13
CA ASN A 105 2.90 2.34 7.00
C ASN A 105 3.44 0.99 7.49
N GLY A 106 2.56 0.08 7.90
CA GLY A 106 2.93 -1.28 8.32
C GLY A 106 3.59 -2.09 7.20
N TYR A 107 3.06 -2.00 5.97
CA TYR A 107 3.66 -2.59 4.77
C TYR A 107 5.05 -2.04 4.49
N GLN A 108 5.23 -0.72 4.54
CA GLN A 108 6.52 -0.08 4.28
C GLN A 108 7.59 -0.49 5.31
N GLU A 109 7.18 -0.61 6.57
CA GLU A 109 8.07 -0.97 7.68
C GLU A 109 8.33 -2.49 7.82
N ASN A 110 7.54 -3.32 7.13
CA ASN A 110 7.60 -4.77 7.23
C ASN A 110 9.00 -5.30 6.81
N PRO A 111 9.61 -6.23 7.58
CA PRO A 111 10.92 -6.79 7.24
C PRO A 111 11.00 -7.45 5.86
N LEU A 112 9.94 -8.12 5.41
CA LEU A 112 9.87 -8.73 4.09
C LEU A 112 9.92 -7.67 3.00
N HIS A 113 9.13 -6.59 3.15
CA HIS A 113 9.16 -5.46 2.23
C HIS A 113 10.53 -4.77 2.24
N LYS A 114 11.13 -4.51 3.41
CA LYS A 114 12.47 -3.87 3.51
C LYS A 114 13.58 -4.69 2.84
N ALA A 115 13.51 -6.02 2.93
CA ALA A 115 14.45 -6.90 2.24
C ALA A 115 14.36 -6.71 0.71
N VAL A 116 13.15 -6.66 0.16
CA VAL A 116 12.93 -6.42 -1.28
C VAL A 116 13.28 -4.98 -1.66
N GLN A 117 12.91 -3.99 -0.84
CA GLN A 117 13.22 -2.57 -1.03
C GLN A 117 14.73 -2.34 -1.17
N SER A 118 15.54 -3.07 -0.42
CA SER A 118 17.01 -2.95 -0.49
C SER A 118 17.54 -3.33 -1.89
N PHE A 119 17.05 -4.44 -2.46
CA PHE A 119 17.37 -4.83 -3.83
C PHE A 119 16.83 -3.82 -4.85
N VAL A 120 15.58 -3.36 -4.69
CA VAL A 120 14.97 -2.38 -5.60
C VAL A 120 15.80 -1.08 -5.62
N ARG A 121 16.24 -0.58 -4.47
CA ARG A 121 17.10 0.63 -4.39
C ARG A 121 18.44 0.46 -5.12
N GLU A 122 18.97 -0.74 -5.17
CA GLU A 122 20.21 -1.03 -5.89
C GLU A 122 20.05 -0.89 -7.41
N VAL A 123 18.91 -1.35 -7.95
CA VAL A 123 18.66 -1.41 -9.40
C VAL A 123 17.95 -0.18 -9.97
N VAL A 124 17.37 0.67 -9.12
CA VAL A 124 16.60 1.86 -9.52
C VAL A 124 17.50 3.08 -9.80
N ASN A 125 17.16 3.81 -10.85
CA ASN A 125 17.73 5.11 -11.22
C ASN A 125 16.78 6.28 -10.86
N ALA A 126 15.48 6.14 -11.11
CA ALA A 126 14.48 7.16 -10.78
C ALA A 126 13.19 6.52 -10.25
N ARG A 127 12.46 7.28 -9.42
CA ARG A 127 11.23 6.83 -8.76
C ARG A 127 10.18 7.94 -8.81
N ALA A 128 8.97 7.58 -9.23
CA ALA A 128 7.76 8.37 -9.00
C ALA A 128 6.78 7.55 -8.14
N CYS A 129 6.04 8.21 -7.26
CA CYS A 129 5.12 7.55 -6.34
C CYS A 129 3.91 8.41 -6.04
N VAL A 130 2.73 7.80 -6.00
CA VAL A 130 1.48 8.44 -5.60
C VAL A 130 0.68 7.49 -4.72
N ASP A 131 0.25 8.01 -3.57
CA ASP A 131 -0.61 7.32 -2.63
C ASP A 131 -1.93 8.09 -2.52
N TYR A 132 -3.06 7.38 -2.58
CA TYR A 132 -4.37 8.03 -2.46
C TYR A 132 -5.42 7.12 -1.83
N GLU A 133 -6.41 7.75 -1.18
CA GLU A 133 -7.56 7.11 -0.53
C GLU A 133 -8.71 6.84 -1.54
N ILE A 134 -9.51 5.79 -1.29
CA ILE A 134 -10.65 5.33 -2.13
C ILE A 134 -11.97 5.42 -1.36
#